data_AF-A0AA43D139-F1
#
_entry.id   AF-A0AA43D139-F1
#
_cell.length_a   1.000
_cell.length_b   1.000
_cell.length_c   1.000
_cell.angle_alpha   90.00
_cell.angle_beta   90.00
_cell.angle_gamma   90.00
#
_symmetry.space_group_name_H-M   'P 1'
#
loop_
_entity.id
_entity.type
_entity.pdbx_description
1 polymer ?
#
loop_
_entity_poly.entity_id
_entity_poly.type
_entity_poly.pdbx_seq_one_letter_code
_entity_poly.pdbx_strand_id
1 'polypeptide(L)'
;IIKTGRIGAIFLVPGIDEALRVNGTASLRTDEAFTSLCEVKGCYPKLVVHVVAKQVYLHCAKAVMRSGLWSAAAQVERSVLPTMNQMLREQTGQTAPAESQEAMVARHKTQLYSTT
;
A
#
# COMPACT_ATOMS: atom_id res chain seq x y z
N ILE A 1 -9.79 7.97 10.62
CA ILE A 1 -9.71 7.24 11.91
C ILE A 1 -10.04 8.17 13.08
N ILE A 2 -9.19 9.14 13.45
CA ILE A 2 -9.40 10.00 14.65
C ILE A 2 -10.79 10.65 14.73
N LYS A 3 -11.25 11.29 13.65
CA LYS A 3 -12.53 12.03 13.65
C LYS A 3 -13.78 11.13 13.63
N THR A 4 -13.70 9.95 13.01
CA THR A 4 -14.90 9.17 12.65
C THR A 4 -14.90 7.73 13.11
N GLY A 5 -13.73 7.18 13.47
CA GLY A 5 -13.55 5.78 13.81
C GLY A 5 -13.89 4.79 12.69
N ARG A 6 -14.11 5.23 11.44
CA ARG A 6 -14.54 4.37 10.32
C ARG A 6 -13.38 4.04 9.38
N ILE A 7 -13.43 2.84 8.78
CA ILE A 7 -12.49 2.39 7.77
C ILE A 7 -13.18 1.54 6.70
N GLY A 8 -12.69 1.65 5.47
CA GLY A 8 -12.93 0.69 4.39
C GLY A 8 -11.60 0.29 3.80
N ALA A 9 -11.39 -1.01 3.60
CA ALA A 9 -10.20 -1.58 2.99
C ALA A 9 -10.62 -2.47 1.83
N ILE A 10 -9.80 -2.49 0.78
CA ILE A 10 -9.91 -3.42 -0.34
C ILE A 10 -8.60 -4.18 -0.45
N PHE A 11 -8.69 -5.50 -0.60
CA PHE A 11 -7.55 -6.38 -0.78
C PHE A 11 -7.61 -6.94 -2.20
N LEU A 12 -6.50 -6.76 -2.91
CA LEU A 12 -6.26 -7.29 -4.24
C LEU A 12 -5.09 -8.25 -4.13
N VAL A 13 -5.30 -9.52 -4.48
CA VAL A 13 -4.26 -10.55 -4.39
C VAL A 13 -3.85 -10.92 -5.82
N PRO A 14 -2.55 -10.82 -6.17
CA PRO A 14 -2.09 -11.20 -7.50
C PRO A 14 -2.55 -12.60 -7.89
N GLY A 15 -3.21 -12.71 -9.05
CA GLY A 15 -3.75 -13.97 -9.55
C GLY A 15 -5.15 -14.34 -9.05
N ILE A 16 -5.75 -13.53 -8.17
CA ILE A 16 -7.16 -13.65 -7.77
C ILE A 16 -7.93 -12.47 -8.35
N ASP A 17 -8.94 -12.75 -9.17
CA ASP A 17 -9.68 -11.68 -9.86
C ASP A 17 -10.73 -11.01 -8.96
N GLU A 18 -11.25 -11.70 -7.96
CA GLU A 18 -12.14 -11.13 -6.95
C GLU A 18 -11.38 -10.21 -5.99
N ALA A 19 -12.03 -9.12 -5.60
CA ALA A 19 -11.53 -8.24 -4.55
C ALA A 19 -12.26 -8.51 -3.24
N LEU A 20 -11.53 -8.60 -2.12
CA LEU A 20 -12.12 -8.64 -0.79
C LEU A 20 -12.27 -7.22 -0.26
N ARG A 21 -13.47 -6.82 0.12
CA ARG A 21 -13.73 -5.55 0.80
C ARG A 21 -14.08 -5.78 2.25
N VAL A 22 -13.43 -5.02 3.12
CA VAL A 22 -13.69 -5.00 4.55
C VAL A 22 -14.10 -3.59 4.94
N ASN A 23 -15.31 -3.42 5.46
CA ASN A 23 -15.75 -2.18 6.09
C ASN A 23 -15.89 -2.40 7.59
N GLY A 24 -15.58 -1.38 8.38
CA GLY A 24 -15.63 -1.52 9.82
C GLY A 24 -15.27 -0.26 10.58
N THR A 25 -14.82 -0.47 11.81
CA THR A 25 -14.28 0.58 12.66
C THR A 25 -12.79 0.41 12.86
N ALA A 26 -12.09 1.53 13.02
CA ALA A 26 -10.65 1.57 13.24
C ALA A 26 -10.33 2.41 14.47
N SER A 27 -9.35 1.94 15.23
CA SER A 27 -8.72 2.64 16.35
C SER A 27 -7.20 2.59 16.21
N LEU A 28 -6.51 3.60 16.72
CA LEU A 28 -5.05 3.58 16.80
C LEU A 28 -4.61 2.97 18.12
N ARG A 29 -3.52 2.18 18.08
CA ARG A 29 -2.90 1.53 19.23
C ARG A 29 -1.39 1.73 19.20
N THR A 30 -0.82 1.96 20.36
CA THR A 30 0.64 2.11 20.57
C THR A 30 1.14 1.19 21.67
N ASP A 31 0.24 0.50 22.36
CA ASP A 31 0.56 -0.44 23.42
C ASP A 31 1.15 -1.74 22.84
N GLU A 32 2.04 -2.34 23.64
CA GLU A 32 2.86 -3.48 23.24
C GLU A 32 2.02 -4.67 22.79
N ALA A 33 0.84 -4.88 23.40
CA ALA A 33 -0.05 -5.99 23.06
C ALA A 33 -0.51 -5.99 21.59
N PHE A 34 -0.58 -4.82 20.95
CA PHE A 34 -0.90 -4.72 19.52
C PHE A 34 0.32 -4.50 18.64
N THR A 35 1.32 -3.71 19.08
CA THR A 35 2.49 -3.43 18.25
C THR A 35 3.37 -4.67 18.05
N SER A 36 3.45 -5.56 19.05
CA SER A 36 4.18 -6.83 18.95
C SER A 36 3.57 -7.82 17.96
N LEU A 37 2.26 -7.76 17.69
CA LEU A 37 1.59 -8.59 16.67
C LEU A 37 1.98 -8.20 15.22
N CYS A 38 2.60 -7.04 15.04
CA CYS A 38 3.00 -6.50 13.76
C CYS A 38 4.52 -6.39 13.62
N GLU A 39 5.26 -7.20 14.38
CA GLU A 39 6.71 -7.31 14.28
C GLU A 39 7.15 -7.82 12.90
N VAL A 40 8.17 -7.16 12.34
CA VAL A 40 8.81 -7.61 11.10
C VAL A 40 10.32 -7.46 11.24
N LYS A 41 11.04 -8.60 11.28
CA LYS A 41 12.51 -8.66 11.35
C LYS A 41 13.10 -7.84 12.51
N GLY A 42 12.55 -8.00 13.70
CA GLY A 42 12.91 -7.30 14.93
C GLY A 42 12.43 -5.84 15.00
N CYS A 43 11.71 -5.36 13.99
CA CYS A 43 11.18 -3.99 13.96
C CYS A 43 9.73 -3.97 14.43
N TYR A 44 9.46 -3.16 15.46
CA TYR A 44 8.12 -2.94 15.98
C TYR A 44 7.57 -1.60 15.49
N PRO A 45 6.34 -1.55 14.97
CA PRO A 45 5.73 -0.30 14.56
C PRO A 45 5.45 0.58 15.78
N LYS A 46 5.70 1.90 15.66
CA LYS A 46 5.37 2.90 16.69
C LYS A 46 3.86 3.04 16.93
N LEU A 47 3.06 2.62 15.95
CA LEU A 47 1.62 2.81 15.89
C LEU A 47 1.02 1.72 15.00
N VAL A 48 -0.07 1.11 15.42
CA VAL A 48 -0.84 0.18 14.60
C VAL A 48 -2.30 0.62 14.50
N VAL A 49 -2.90 0.27 13.37
CA VAL A 49 -4.33 0.47 13.12
C VAL A 49 -5.06 -0.81 13.46
N HIS A 50 -5.74 -0.83 14.60
CA HIS A 50 -6.60 -1.94 14.98
C HIS A 50 -7.96 -1.79 14.28
N VAL A 51 -8.30 -2.77 13.44
CA VAL A 51 -9.52 -2.79 12.64
C VAL A 51 -10.47 -3.85 13.16
N VAL A 52 -11.69 -3.43 13.51
CA VAL A 52 -12.80 -4.34 13.79
C VAL A 52 -13.69 -4.40 12.56
N ALA A 53 -13.62 -5.51 11.84
CA ALA A 53 -14.45 -5.77 10.67
C ALA A 53 -15.93 -5.83 11.08
N LYS A 54 -16.78 -5.07 10.38
CA LYS A 54 -18.25 -5.13 10.55
C LYS A 54 -18.92 -5.80 9.37
N GLN A 55 -18.30 -5.68 8.20
CA GLN A 55 -18.84 -6.14 6.93
C GLN A 55 -17.69 -6.62 6.05
N VAL A 56 -17.79 -7.85 5.55
CA VAL A 56 -16.76 -8.47 4.71
C VAL A 56 -17.44 -9.07 3.49
N TYR A 57 -17.05 -8.62 2.30
CA TYR A 57 -17.68 -9.02 1.04
C TYR A 57 -16.64 -9.30 -0.02
N LEU A 58 -16.91 -10.29 -0.86
CA LEU A 58 -16.22 -10.45 -2.14
C LEU A 58 -16.96 -9.60 -3.20
N HIS A 59 -16.21 -8.84 -3.97
CA HIS A 59 -16.70 -8.12 -5.13
C HIS A 59 -16.34 -8.86 -6.42
N CYS A 60 -17.19 -8.71 -7.44
CA CYS A 60 -17.06 -9.49 -8.67
C CYS A 60 -15.74 -9.21 -9.40
N ALA A 61 -15.20 -10.27 -10.01
CA ALA A 61 -13.97 -10.26 -10.79
C ALA A 61 -13.98 -9.39 -12.06
N LYS A 62 -15.15 -8.93 -12.53
CA LYS A 62 -15.32 -8.33 -13.86
C LYS A 62 -14.40 -7.12 -14.13
N ALA A 63 -14.14 -6.29 -13.13
CA ALA A 63 -13.29 -5.12 -13.30
C ALA A 63 -11.82 -5.50 -13.48
N VAL A 64 -11.33 -6.42 -12.63
CA VAL A 64 -9.95 -6.92 -12.63
C VAL A 64 -9.64 -7.71 -13.90
N MET A 65 -10.57 -8.58 -14.33
CA MET A 65 -10.47 -9.30 -15.59
C MET A 65 -10.42 -8.35 -16.79
N ARG A 66 -11.34 -7.38 -16.86
CA ARG A 66 -11.44 -6.46 -18.00
C ARG A 66 -10.22 -5.53 -18.10
N SER A 67 -9.64 -5.13 -16.97
CA SER A 67 -8.41 -4.33 -16.98
C SER A 67 -7.16 -5.16 -17.28
N GLY A 68 -7.26 -6.49 -17.28
CA GLY A 68 -6.11 -7.38 -17.37
C GLY A 68 -5.12 -7.14 -16.24
N LEU A 69 -5.58 -6.79 -15.02
CA LEU A 69 -4.72 -6.30 -13.93
C LEU A 69 -3.54 -7.24 -13.63
N TRP A 70 -3.80 -8.55 -13.72
CA TRP A 70 -2.81 -9.60 -13.46
C TRP A 70 -2.18 -10.18 -14.72
N SER A 71 -2.60 -9.74 -15.91
CA SER A 71 -2.06 -10.22 -17.17
C SER A 71 -0.66 -9.66 -17.40
N ALA A 72 0.32 -10.56 -17.57
CA ALA A 72 1.68 -10.15 -17.95
C ALA A 72 1.70 -9.37 -19.28
N ALA A 73 0.81 -9.72 -20.22
CA ALA A 73 0.71 -9.04 -21.51
C ALA A 73 0.14 -7.61 -21.41
N ALA A 74 -0.52 -7.27 -20.29
CA ALA A 74 -1.04 -5.92 -20.04
C ALA A 74 -0.05 -5.01 -19.30
N GLN A 75 1.07 -5.56 -18.82
CA GLN A 75 2.08 -4.79 -18.11
C GLN A 75 2.96 -4.05 -19.11
N VAL A 76 3.19 -2.76 -18.86
CA VAL A 76 4.10 -1.93 -19.65
C VAL A 76 5.49 -1.89 -19.02
N GLU A 77 6.51 -1.65 -19.84
CA GLU A 77 7.86 -1.38 -19.36
C GLU A 77 7.87 -0.19 -18.40
N ARG A 78 8.66 -0.28 -17.32
CA ARG A 78 8.67 0.76 -16.28
C ARG A 78 9.05 2.14 -16.84
N SER A 79 9.87 2.18 -17.88
CA SER A 79 10.31 3.42 -18.54
C SER A 79 9.21 4.17 -19.30
N VAL A 80 8.03 3.57 -19.52
CA VAL A 80 6.91 4.19 -20.25
C VAL A 80 6.27 5.33 -19.45
N LEU A 81 6.38 5.32 -18.12
CA LEU A 81 5.87 6.37 -17.24
C LEU A 81 7.02 7.09 -16.51
N PRO A 82 6.85 8.38 -16.16
CA PRO A 82 7.83 9.09 -15.34
C PRO A 82 8.08 8.41 -13.98
N THR A 83 9.19 8.80 -13.32
CA THR A 83 9.43 8.38 -11.94
C THR A 83 8.37 9.00 -11.01
N MET A 84 8.11 8.36 -9.87
CA MET A 84 7.21 8.93 -8.86
C MET A 84 7.67 10.34 -8.45
N ASN A 85 8.98 10.52 -8.33
CA ASN A 85 9.59 11.79 -7.98
C ASN A 85 9.37 12.84 -9.09
N GLN A 86 9.51 12.48 -10.37
CA GLN A 86 9.19 13.38 -11.48
C GLN A 86 7.73 13.85 -11.44
N MET A 87 6.78 12.91 -11.31
CA MET A 87 5.35 13.25 -11.22
C MET A 87 5.05 14.16 -10.03
N LEU A 88 5.59 13.86 -8.85
CA LEU A 88 5.37 14.65 -7.64
C LEU A 88 5.97 16.05 -7.77
N ARG A 89 7.16 16.18 -8.34
CA ARG A 89 7.82 17.47 -8.53
C ARG A 89 7.00 18.39 -9.43
N GLU A 90 6.52 17.86 -10.56
CA GLU A 90 5.65 18.61 -11.46
C GLU A 90 4.35 19.01 -10.78
N GLN A 91 3.73 18.08 -10.04
CA GLN A 91 2.49 18.35 -9.30
C GLN A 91 2.66 19.40 -8.19
N THR A 92 3.83 19.45 -7.53
CA THR A 92 4.10 20.31 -6.38
C THR A 92 4.92 21.56 -6.69
N GLY A 93 5.36 21.73 -7.94
CA GLY A 93 6.20 22.86 -8.37
C GLY A 93 7.63 22.83 -7.81
N GLN A 94 8.14 21.67 -7.39
CA GLN A 94 9.49 21.55 -6.83
C GLN A 94 10.57 21.58 -7.93
N THR A 95 11.68 22.28 -7.63
CA THR A 95 12.77 22.51 -8.60
C THR A 95 14.00 21.62 -8.38
N ALA A 96 14.15 21.00 -7.21
CA ALA A 96 15.26 20.07 -6.92
C ALA A 96 15.32 18.93 -7.95
N PRO A 97 16.49 18.33 -8.26
CA PRO A 97 16.58 17.23 -9.21
C PRO A 97 15.71 16.02 -8.81
N ALA A 98 15.04 15.41 -9.80
CA ALA A 98 14.27 14.20 -9.56
C ALA A 98 15.19 13.00 -9.36
N GLU A 99 14.93 12.20 -8.33
CA GLU A 99 15.60 10.90 -8.15
C GLU A 99 15.24 9.96 -9.32
N SER A 100 16.23 9.17 -9.78
CA SER A 100 15.99 8.13 -10.78
C SER A 100 15.24 6.93 -10.19
N GLN A 101 14.62 6.12 -11.06
CA GLN A 101 13.91 4.92 -10.63
C GLN A 101 14.86 3.91 -9.98
N GLU A 102 16.08 3.77 -10.52
CA GLU A 102 17.09 2.82 -10.05
C GLU A 102 17.60 3.22 -8.65
N ALA A 103 17.89 4.51 -8.45
CA ALA A 103 18.34 5.04 -7.16
C ALA A 103 17.25 4.85 -6.09
N MET A 104 15.99 5.14 -6.43
CA MET A 104 14.86 4.93 -5.54
C MET A 104 14.72 3.44 -5.15
N VAL A 105 14.79 2.52 -6.12
CA VAL A 105 14.70 1.07 -5.86
C VAL A 105 15.86 0.59 -4.99
N ALA A 106 17.10 1.02 -5.27
CA ALA A 106 18.27 0.66 -4.48
C ALA A 106 18.12 1.11 -3.02
N ARG A 107 17.68 2.36 -2.80
CA ARG A 107 17.41 2.91 -1.48
C ARG A 107 16.27 2.18 -0.76
N HIS A 108 15.18 1.82 -1.45
CA HIS A 108 14.09 1.08 -0.82
C HIS A 108 14.50 -0.34 -0.44
N LYS A 109 15.30 -1.04 -1.24
CA LYS A 109 15.80 -2.38 -0.90
C LYS A 109 16.58 -2.40 0.41
N THR A 110 17.31 -1.34 0.74
CA THR A 110 18.02 -1.24 2.03
C THR A 110 17.08 -0.87 3.19
N GLN A 111 15.96 -0.18 2.92
CA GLN A 111 15.04 0.35 3.92
C GLN A 111 13.84 -0.54 4.25
N LEU A 112 13.41 -1.44 3.34
CA LEU A 112 12.16 -2.22 3.45
C LEU A 112 11.97 -2.92 4.80
N TYR A 113 13.08 -3.25 5.47
CA TYR A 113 13.09 -3.85 6.79
C TYR A 113 14.29 -3.40 7.64
N SER A 114 14.78 -2.17 7.44
CA SER A 114 15.92 -1.67 8.20
C SER A 114 15.50 -1.41 9.64
N THR A 115 16.16 -2.07 10.58
CA THR A 115 16.09 -1.74 12.01
C THR A 115 16.69 -0.35 12.18
N THR A 116 15.85 0.65 12.42
CA THR A 116 16.29 1.98 12.85
C THR A 116 16.58 1.94 14.35
#